data_AF-A0A970M6W6-F1
#
_entry.id   AF-A0A970M6W6-F1
#
_cell.length_a   1.000
_cell.length_b   1.000
_cell.length_c   1.000
_cell.angle_alpha   90.00
_cell.angle_beta   90.00
_cell.angle_gamma   90.00
#
_symmetry.space_group_name_H-M   'P 1'
#
loop_
_entity.id
_entity.type
_entity.pdbx_description
1 polymer ?
#
loop_
_entity_poly.entity_id
_entity_poly.type
_entity_poly.pdbx_seq_one_letter_code
_entity_poly.pdbx_strand_id
1 'polypeptide(L)'
;MSALNQVLEHFRTHARTEREKGTYFEQLIQDYLRHEPSYHDLYSAIWTYAEWATNNGLDARDAGIDLVARTHLGDLHAIQCKFYAPNHVVQKRDIDSFFTASGKKHFSAFGVCTCGK
;
A
#
# COMPACT_ATOMS: atom_id res chain seq x y z
N MET A 1 -19.29 15.54 6.07
CA MET A 1 -18.27 14.70 5.38
C MET A 1 -16.95 14.94 6.08
N SER A 2 -16.19 13.90 6.42
CA SER A 2 -14.87 14.07 7.05
C SER A 2 -13.85 14.61 6.03
N ALA A 3 -12.75 15.21 6.52
CA ALA A 3 -11.64 15.66 5.68
C ALA A 3 -11.06 14.50 4.84
N LEU A 4 -10.98 13.28 5.43
CA LEU A 4 -10.58 12.08 4.73
C LEU A 4 -11.50 11.76 3.53
N ASN A 5 -12.81 11.85 3.71
CA ASN A 5 -13.76 11.58 2.63
C ASN A 5 -13.63 12.61 1.50
N GLN A 6 -13.28 13.86 1.81
CA GLN A 6 -13.03 14.89 0.79
C GLN A 6 -11.77 14.58 -0.03
N VAL A 7 -10.69 14.14 0.61
CA VAL A 7 -9.45 13.75 -0.08
C VAL A 7 -9.70 12.53 -0.99
N LEU A 8 -10.39 11.51 -0.49
CA LEU A 8 -10.72 10.32 -1.27
C LEU A 8 -11.61 10.66 -2.47
N GLU A 9 -12.59 11.55 -2.29
CA GLU A 9 -13.44 11.99 -3.39
C GLU A 9 -12.71 12.89 -4.40
N HIS A 10 -11.75 13.68 -3.92
CA HIS A 10 -10.86 14.46 -4.77
C HIS A 10 -10.05 13.54 -5.70
N PHE A 11 -9.47 12.47 -5.17
CA PHE A 11 -8.75 11.47 -5.97
C PHE A 11 -9.65 10.79 -7.02
N ARG A 12 -10.91 10.49 -6.68
CA ARG A 12 -11.87 9.90 -7.63
C ARG A 12 -12.26 10.84 -8.75
N THR A 13 -12.40 12.13 -8.45
CA THR A 13 -12.89 13.12 -9.41
C THR A 13 -11.79 13.68 -10.30
N HIS A 14 -10.54 13.72 -9.82
CA HIS A 14 -9.42 14.35 -10.54
C HIS A 14 -8.46 13.36 -11.21
N ALA A 15 -8.47 12.08 -10.83
CA ALA A 15 -7.68 11.08 -11.54
C ALA A 15 -8.21 10.86 -12.96
N ARG A 16 -7.33 10.91 -13.96
CA ARG A 16 -7.70 10.71 -15.37
C ARG A 16 -7.67 9.23 -15.76
N THR A 17 -6.97 8.41 -14.97
CA THR A 17 -6.85 6.96 -15.18
C THR A 17 -6.92 6.20 -13.86
N GLU A 18 -7.30 4.92 -13.90
CA GLU A 18 -7.27 4.04 -12.71
C GLU A 18 -5.85 3.87 -12.16
N ARG A 19 -4.81 4.01 -12.99
CA ARG A 19 -3.41 3.96 -12.55
C ARG A 19 -3.04 5.18 -11.71
N GLU A 20 -3.35 6.39 -12.18
CA GLU A 20 -3.12 7.62 -11.39
C GLU A 20 -3.88 7.60 -10.06
N LYS A 21 -5.13 7.11 -10.10
CA LYS A 21 -5.96 6.93 -8.92
C LYS A 21 -5.31 5.96 -7.91
N GLY A 22 -4.72 4.87 -8.39
CA GLY A 22 -3.91 3.95 -7.57
C GLY A 22 -2.73 4.66 -6.93
N THR A 23 -1.92 5.36 -7.73
CA THR A 23 -0.73 6.08 -7.27
C THR A 23 -1.05 7.15 -6.20
N TYR A 24 -2.14 7.91 -6.35
CA TYR A 24 -2.55 8.88 -5.33
C TYR A 24 -2.92 8.21 -4.00
N PHE A 25 -3.56 7.04 -4.08
CA PHE A 25 -3.92 6.29 -2.88
C PHE A 25 -2.70 5.66 -2.22
N GLU A 26 -1.76 5.11 -3.00
CA GLU A 26 -0.47 4.62 -2.50
C GLU A 26 0.28 5.71 -1.73
N GLN A 27 0.36 6.92 -2.30
CA GLN A 27 1.04 8.04 -1.67
C GLN A 27 0.33 8.50 -0.38
N LEU A 28 -1.00 8.53 -0.38
CA LEU A 28 -1.78 8.81 0.83
C LEU A 28 -1.49 7.79 1.94
N ILE A 29 -1.46 6.50 1.62
CA ILE A 29 -1.17 5.45 2.60
C ILE A 29 0.28 5.54 3.08
N GLN A 30 1.23 5.80 2.18
CA GLN A 30 2.62 6.00 2.54
C GLN A 30 2.78 7.16 3.53
N ASP A 31 2.14 8.30 3.27
CA ASP A 31 2.19 9.46 4.16
C ASP A 31 1.46 9.19 5.47
N TYR A 32 0.32 8.50 5.44
CA TYR A 32 -0.41 8.11 6.65
C TYR A 32 0.46 7.23 7.57
N LEU A 33 1.09 6.20 7.02
CA LEU A 33 1.94 5.29 7.80
C LEU A 33 3.22 5.97 8.33
N ARG A 34 3.68 7.04 7.67
CA ARG A 34 4.83 7.84 8.14
C ARG A 34 4.47 8.80 9.26
N HIS A 35 3.25 9.34 9.28
CA HIS A 35 2.89 10.43 10.19
C HIS A 35 1.97 10.01 11.35
N GLU A 36 1.19 8.94 11.19
CA GLU A 36 0.32 8.45 12.25
C GLU A 36 1.17 7.89 13.41
N PRO A 37 1.07 8.42 14.64
CA PRO A 37 1.98 8.10 15.74
C PRO A 37 2.17 6.60 15.99
N SER A 38 1.08 5.84 15.92
CA SER A 38 1.12 4.38 16.13
C SER A 38 1.99 3.65 15.10
N TYR A 39 2.01 4.11 13.85
CA TYR A 39 2.80 3.50 12.78
C TYR A 39 4.19 4.12 12.66
N HIS A 40 4.33 5.41 12.95
CA HIS A 40 5.60 6.08 13.06
C HIS A 40 6.51 5.41 14.10
N ASP A 41 5.95 5.04 15.26
CA ASP A 41 6.71 4.37 16.33
C ASP A 41 6.99 2.88 16.01
N LEU A 42 6.26 2.30 15.05
CA LEU A 42 6.46 0.93 14.60
C LEU A 42 7.50 0.83 13.47
N TYR A 43 7.44 1.76 12.51
CA TYR A 43 8.20 1.72 11.27
C TYR A 43 9.35 2.73 11.24
N SER A 44 10.55 2.19 11.08
CA SER A 44 11.77 2.98 10.87
C SER A 44 11.86 3.62 9.49
N ALA A 45 11.28 2.99 8.47
CA ALA A 45 11.32 3.46 7.09
C ALA A 45 10.22 2.82 6.24
N ILE A 46 9.76 3.55 5.23
CA ILE A 46 8.71 3.11 4.29
C ILE A 46 9.12 3.53 2.88
N TRP A 47 9.10 2.57 1.95
CA TRP A 47 9.45 2.75 0.54
C TRP A 47 8.33 2.26 -0.36
N THR A 48 8.34 2.71 -1.61
CA THR A 48 7.63 1.99 -2.68
C THR A 48 8.30 0.64 -2.93
N TYR A 49 7.55 -0.35 -3.41
CA TYR A 49 8.14 -1.64 -3.77
C TYR A 49 9.25 -1.51 -4.80
N ALA A 50 9.07 -0.62 -5.80
CA ALA A 50 10.08 -0.39 -6.83
C ALA A 50 11.40 0.14 -6.25
N GLU A 51 11.35 1.09 -5.33
CA GLU A 51 12.53 1.61 -4.63
C GLU A 51 13.20 0.52 -3.78
N TRP A 52 12.42 -0.21 -3.00
CA TRP A 52 12.95 -1.28 -2.15
C TRP A 52 13.57 -2.41 -2.99
N ALA A 53 12.92 -2.83 -4.08
CA ALA A 53 13.42 -3.86 -4.98
C ALA A 53 14.74 -3.43 -5.64
N THR A 54 14.80 -2.19 -6.14
CA THR A 54 16.02 -1.61 -6.73
C THR A 54 17.17 -1.60 -5.73
N ASN A 55 16.92 -1.20 -4.48
CA ASN A 55 17.92 -1.15 -3.42
C ASN A 55 18.43 -2.54 -2.99
N ASN A 56 17.62 -3.59 -3.19
CA ASN A 56 17.97 -4.97 -2.84
C ASN A 56 18.42 -5.80 -4.06
N GLY A 57 18.55 -5.18 -5.24
CA GLY A 57 18.91 -5.89 -6.48
C GLY A 57 17.85 -6.89 -6.96
N LEU A 58 16.59 -6.68 -6.57
CA LEU A 58 15.45 -7.51 -6.96
C LEU A 58 14.72 -6.90 -8.16
N ASP A 59 13.97 -7.74 -8.88
CA ASP A 59 13.12 -7.28 -9.97
C ASP A 59 11.99 -6.40 -9.42
N ALA A 60 11.92 -5.16 -9.90
CA ALA A 60 10.88 -4.20 -9.56
C ALA A 60 9.53 -4.48 -10.26
N ARG A 61 9.44 -5.56 -11.05
CA ARG A 61 8.19 -5.95 -11.68
C ARG A 61 7.11 -6.25 -10.64
N ASP A 62 5.99 -5.58 -10.86
CA ASP A 62 4.83 -5.52 -9.97
C ASP A 62 4.36 -6.92 -9.53
N ALA A 63 4.73 -7.28 -8.30
CA ALA A 63 4.28 -8.50 -7.66
C ALA A 63 2.92 -8.30 -6.94
N GLY A 64 2.29 -7.14 -7.10
CA GLY A 64 1.11 -6.75 -6.33
C GLY A 64 1.46 -6.27 -4.91
N ILE A 65 2.70 -5.86 -4.67
CA ILE A 65 3.12 -5.17 -3.45
C ILE A 65 3.36 -3.71 -3.85
N ASP A 66 2.70 -2.78 -3.18
CA ASP A 66 2.79 -1.37 -3.51
C ASP A 66 3.83 -0.67 -2.61
N LEU A 67 3.78 -0.97 -1.31
CA LEU A 67 4.67 -0.39 -0.30
C LEU A 67 5.40 -1.47 0.51
N VAL A 68 6.60 -1.14 0.95
CA VAL A 68 7.39 -1.95 1.89
C VAL A 68 7.75 -1.09 3.09
N ALA A 69 7.35 -1.54 4.28
CA ALA A 69 7.69 -0.88 5.53
C ALA A 69 8.68 -1.72 6.34
N ARG A 70 9.64 -1.08 7.00
CA ARG A 70 10.63 -1.74 7.86
C ARG A 70 10.40 -1.34 9.30
N THR A 71 10.19 -2.31 10.18
CA THR A 71 10.04 -2.05 11.62
C THR A 71 11.38 -1.65 12.24
N HIS A 72 11.34 -1.02 13.42
CA HIS A 72 12.56 -0.74 14.19
C HIS A 72 13.33 -2.02 14.60
N LEU A 73 12.66 -3.18 14.63
CA LEU A 73 13.28 -4.48 14.88
C LEU A 73 13.98 -5.06 13.64
N GLY A 74 13.79 -4.44 12.47
CA GLY A 74 14.38 -4.86 11.20
C GLY A 74 13.49 -5.75 10.35
N ASP A 75 12.29 -6.09 10.82
CA ASP A 75 11.30 -6.85 10.05
C ASP A 75 10.78 -6.05 8.87
N LEU A 76 10.49 -6.75 7.77
CA LEU A 76 9.91 -6.15 6.57
C LEU A 76 8.44 -6.54 6.45
N HIS A 77 7.59 -5.53 6.28
CA HIS A 77 6.16 -5.68 6.06
C HIS A 77 5.83 -5.31 4.62
N ALA A 78 5.20 -6.23 3.90
CA ALA A 78 4.63 -5.95 2.58
C ALA A 78 3.24 -5.35 2.73
N ILE A 79 2.97 -4.27 2.00
CA ILE A 79 1.69 -3.56 2.05
C ILE A 79 1.14 -3.44 0.63
N GLN A 80 -0.10 -3.88 0.45
CA GLN A 80 -0.86 -3.64 -0.78
C GLN A 80 -1.93 -2.57 -0.54
N CYS A 81 -1.96 -1.58 -1.42
CA CYS A 81 -2.89 -0.47 -1.44
C CYS A 81 -3.87 -0.66 -2.60
N LYS A 82 -5.15 -0.88 -2.28
CA LYS A 82 -6.19 -0.95 -3.32
C LYS A 82 -7.29 0.08 -3.11
N PHE A 83 -7.42 0.96 -4.10
CA PHE A 83 -8.43 2.00 -4.09
C PHE A 83 -9.71 1.57 -4.82
N TYR A 84 -10.51 0.79 -4.12
CA TYR A 84 -11.75 0.24 -4.65
C TYR A 84 -12.86 1.30 -4.78
N ALA A 85 -13.84 1.01 -5.65
CA ALA A 85 -15.06 1.81 -5.70
C ALA A 85 -15.83 1.63 -4.36
N PRO A 86 -16.58 2.65 -3.90
CA PRO A 86 -17.33 2.58 -2.64
C PRO A 86 -18.30 1.40 -2.52
N ASN A 87 -18.77 0.88 -3.66
CA ASN A 87 -19.72 -0.24 -3.75
C ASN A 87 -19.03 -1.57 -4.10
N HIS A 88 -17.70 -1.60 -4.20
CA HIS A 88 -16.96 -2.82 -4.51
C HIS A 88 -16.68 -3.60 -3.24
N VAL A 89 -17.14 -4.85 -3.21
CA VAL A 89 -16.84 -5.80 -2.14
C VAL A 89 -15.52 -6.50 -2.48
N VAL A 90 -14.53 -6.39 -1.59
CA VAL A 90 -13.24 -7.07 -1.75
C VAL A 90 -13.46 -8.59 -1.80
N GLN A 91 -13.03 -9.23 -2.89
CA GLN A 91 -13.16 -10.67 -3.08
C GLN A 91 -11.82 -11.37 -2.86
N LYS A 92 -11.82 -12.68 -2.57
CA LYS A 92 -10.57 -13.43 -2.38
C LYS A 92 -9.61 -13.33 -3.58
N ARG A 93 -10.15 -13.37 -4.80
CA ARG A 93 -9.37 -13.19 -6.05
C ARG A 93 -8.61 -11.87 -6.11
N ASP A 94 -9.11 -10.85 -5.40
CA ASP A 94 -8.50 -9.53 -5.37
C ASP A 94 -7.20 -9.53 -4.55
N ILE A 95 -7.06 -10.44 -3.58
CA ILE A 95 -5.92 -10.49 -2.66
C ILE A 95 -4.99 -11.70 -2.94
N ASP A 96 -5.39 -12.63 -3.79
CA ASP A 96 -4.63 -13.85 -4.09
C ASP A 96 -3.23 -13.57 -4.67
N SER A 97 -3.09 -12.57 -5.55
CA SER A 97 -1.78 -12.17 -6.08
C SER A 97 -0.87 -11.60 -4.99
N PHE A 98 -1.43 -10.84 -4.06
CA PHE A 98 -0.69 -10.31 -2.91
C PHE A 98 -0.21 -11.43 -1.98
N PHE A 99 -1.09 -12.36 -1.61
CA PHE A 99 -0.71 -13.51 -0.77
C PHE A 99 0.42 -14.34 -1.39
N THR A 100 0.41 -14.48 -2.72
CA THR A 100 1.47 -15.19 -3.45
C THR A 100 2.80 -14.43 -3.38
N ALA A 101 2.77 -13.10 -3.46
CA ALA A 101 3.98 -12.27 -3.42
C ALA A 101 4.52 -12.03 -2.00
N SER A 102 3.63 -11.84 -1.02
CA SER A 102 3.98 -11.62 0.38
C SER A 102 4.46 -12.88 1.09
N GLY A 103 4.10 -14.07 0.58
CA GLY A 103 4.61 -15.36 1.06
C GLY A 103 6.08 -15.64 0.70
N LYS A 104 6.77 -14.73 -0.01
CA LYS A 104 8.22 -14.84 -0.26
C LYS A 104 8.99 -14.62 1.06
N LYS A 105 10.10 -15.35 1.26
CA LYS A 105 10.93 -15.36 2.50
C LYS A 105 11.42 -14.00 3.01
N HIS A 106 11.21 -12.92 2.27
CA HIS A 106 11.71 -11.59 2.60
C HIS A 106 10.79 -10.81 3.55
N PHE A 107 9.53 -11.22 3.75
CA PHE A 107 8.55 -10.48 4.54
C PHE A 107 8.13 -11.24 5.81
N SER A 108 8.19 -10.57 6.94
CA SER A 108 7.82 -11.11 8.26
C SER A 108 6.34 -10.93 8.56
N ALA A 109 5.69 -9.91 7.98
CA ALA A 109 4.25 -9.69 8.06
C ALA A 109 3.71 -9.04 6.79
N PHE A 110 2.40 -9.07 6.61
CA PHE A 110 1.74 -8.48 5.45
C PHE A 110 0.43 -7.78 5.84
N GLY A 111 0.18 -6.62 5.23
CA GLY A 111 -1.03 -5.82 5.45
C GLY A 111 -1.69 -5.47 4.12
N VAL A 112 -3.02 -5.46 4.09
CA VAL A 112 -3.80 -5.01 2.94
C VAL A 112 -4.58 -3.76 3.35
N CYS A 113 -4.27 -2.63 2.71
CA CYS A 113 -4.97 -1.38 2.89
C CYS A 113 -5.99 -1.22 1.76
N THR A 114 -7.27 -1.46 2.06
CA THR A 114 -8.37 -1.27 1.12
C THR A 114 -9.22 -0.08 1.51
N CYS A 115 -9.54 0.77 0.54
CA CYS A 115 -10.60 1.76 0.69
C CYS A 115 -11.80 1.33 -0.19
N GLY A 116 -12.75 0.69 0.46
CA GLY A 116 -14.11 0.34 0.02
C GLY A 116 -14.90 0.20 1.32
N LYS A 117 -16.14 0.68 1.35
CA LYS A 117 -16.91 0.88 2.60
C LYS A 117 -16.80 -0.27 3.61
#